data_AF-A0A8U0QCV1-F1
#
_entry.id   AF-A0A8U0QCV1-F1
#
_cell.length_a   1.000
_cell.length_b   1.000
_cell.length_c   1.000
_cell.angle_alpha   90.00
_cell.angle_beta   90.00
_cell.angle_gamma   90.00
#
_symmetry.space_group_name_H-M   'P 1'
#
loop_
_entity.id
_entity.type
_entity.pdbx_description
1 polymer ?
#
loop_
_entity_poly.entity_id
_entity_poly.type
_entity_poly.pdbx_seq_one_letter_code
_entity_poly.pdbx_strand_id
1 'polypeptide(L)'
;MCLSDASTGSQRGDMGEGIPLHLIGFKCVCRSFKQDVSSNARAMMKLMNGADMAKHSLSTLGSANCFVDSLHDGRDFDCNISRARFELLCSSLFNKSVQPIRSLLETTGLSTSDINKVVLCGGSARIPRLQQMIKDLFADVELLSSAPPDEVIAVGAAMEAGLLVGREIGSSPESVIVEACVSDILLKEVDETGAEVFSVLLPSGTPLPARRHHILSGPGRLASLCLELYQKTTEQPERLAKIVLRDLETKEDNHDIDAVVTMKRDGSLHVSCVEQNSGKTEAISISAAS
;
A
#
# COMPACT_ATOMS: atom_id res chain seq x y z
N MET A 1 -9.52 8.21 -5.53
CA MET A 1 -8.55 7.13 -5.28
C MET A 1 -7.27 7.77 -4.77
N CYS A 2 -7.06 7.76 -3.45
CA CYS A 2 -5.79 8.17 -2.88
C CYS A 2 -4.76 7.09 -3.21
N LEU A 3 -3.69 7.45 -3.93
CA LEU A 3 -2.50 6.62 -4.13
C LEU A 3 -1.65 6.62 -2.86
N SER A 4 -2.28 6.33 -1.71
CA SER A 4 -1.62 6.07 -0.44
C SER A 4 -1.78 4.57 -0.17
N ASP A 5 -0.70 3.83 -0.44
CA ASP A 5 -0.39 2.56 0.20
C ASP A 5 -1.44 1.44 0.14
N ALA A 6 -2.10 1.26 -1.00
CA ALA A 6 -2.84 0.04 -1.30
C ALA A 6 -2.04 -0.85 -2.29
N SER A 7 -1.24 -1.75 -1.70
CA SER A 7 -0.85 -3.06 -2.26
C SER A 7 -0.12 -3.18 -3.60
N THR A 8 0.56 -2.15 -4.10
CA THR A 8 1.68 -2.40 -5.02
C THR A 8 2.93 -2.69 -4.19
N GLY A 9 3.38 -3.95 -4.15
CA GLY A 9 4.66 -4.39 -3.58
C GLY A 9 5.90 -3.83 -4.31
N SER A 10 5.86 -2.58 -4.77
CA SER A 10 6.99 -1.86 -5.32
C SER A 10 7.80 -1.24 -4.18
N GLN A 11 8.47 -2.09 -3.39
CA GLN A 11 9.34 -1.73 -2.27
C GLN A 11 8.60 -0.90 -1.19
N ARG A 12 8.70 -1.28 0.08
CA ARG A 12 8.47 -0.36 1.22
C ARG A 12 9.58 0.70 1.23
N GLY A 13 9.69 1.48 0.16
CA GLY A 13 10.53 2.65 0.05
C GLY A 13 9.59 3.77 -0.27
N ASP A 14 9.17 4.51 0.76
CA ASP A 14 8.43 5.74 0.57
C ASP A 14 9.20 6.60 -0.45
N MET A 15 8.51 7.08 -1.47
CA MET A 15 9.09 8.05 -2.40
C MET A 15 9.68 9.24 -1.63
N GLY A 16 9.05 9.61 -0.50
CA GLY A 16 9.53 10.60 0.45
C GLY A 16 10.95 10.34 0.97
N GLU A 17 11.27 9.10 1.34
CA GLU A 17 12.59 8.70 1.86
C GLU A 17 13.59 8.35 0.75
N GLY A 18 13.12 7.78 -0.37
CA GLY A 18 13.97 7.37 -1.49
C GLY A 18 14.52 8.53 -2.32
N ILE A 19 13.77 9.63 -2.44
CA ILE A 19 14.15 10.81 -3.22
C ILE A 19 15.36 11.56 -2.60
N PRO A 20 15.40 11.85 -1.28
CA PRO A 20 16.55 12.44 -0.60
C PRO A 20 17.85 11.67 -0.82
N LEU A 21 17.79 10.35 -0.67
CA LEU A 21 18.91 9.43 -0.90
C LEU A 21 19.37 9.43 -2.36
N HIS A 22 18.45 9.54 -3.33
CA HIS A 22 18.80 9.63 -4.76
C HIS A 22 19.32 11.02 -5.17
N LEU A 23 18.78 12.09 -4.58
CA LEU A 23 19.16 13.47 -4.87
C LEU A 23 20.61 13.76 -4.48
N ILE A 24 21.04 13.29 -3.30
CA ILE A 24 22.46 13.33 -2.90
C ILE A 24 23.13 11.99 -3.16
N GLY A 25 22.71 11.29 -4.22
CA GLY A 25 23.17 9.95 -4.54
C GLY A 25 24.66 9.80 -4.28
N PHE A 26 25.02 8.73 -3.56
CA PHE A 26 26.36 8.29 -3.16
C PHE A 26 27.51 8.89 -3.99
N LYS A 27 27.36 8.94 -5.32
CA LYS A 27 28.28 9.58 -6.27
C LYS A 27 28.65 11.05 -5.97
N CYS A 28 27.74 11.93 -5.52
CA CYS A 28 28.10 13.32 -5.19
C CYS A 28 28.93 13.39 -3.90
N VAL A 29 28.53 12.66 -2.85
CA VAL A 29 29.26 12.63 -1.57
C VAL A 29 30.61 11.91 -1.70
N CYS A 30 30.64 10.74 -2.34
CA CYS A 30 31.88 10.01 -2.62
C CYS A 30 32.83 10.81 -3.52
N ARG A 31 32.32 11.66 -4.43
CA ARG A 31 33.18 12.51 -5.25
C ARG A 31 33.81 13.65 -4.45
N SER A 32 33.07 14.25 -3.52
CA SER A 32 33.57 15.34 -2.67
C SER A 32 34.51 14.85 -1.57
N PHE A 33 34.17 13.75 -0.89
CA PHE A 33 34.94 13.25 0.25
C PHE A 33 35.92 12.11 -0.07
N LYS A 34 35.83 11.49 -1.25
CA LYS A 34 36.58 10.26 -1.62
C LYS A 34 36.42 9.11 -0.61
N GLN A 35 35.43 9.20 0.27
CA GLN A 35 35.16 8.27 1.35
C GLN A 35 33.66 8.06 1.45
N ASP A 36 33.27 6.86 1.85
CA ASP A 36 31.88 6.51 2.07
C ASP A 36 31.45 6.90 3.48
N VAL A 37 30.42 7.72 3.59
CA VAL A 37 29.83 8.18 4.87
C VAL A 37 28.63 7.34 5.30
N SER A 38 28.24 6.31 4.52
CA SER A 38 27.07 5.48 4.75
C SER A 38 27.11 4.71 6.07
N SER A 39 28.32 4.40 6.57
CA SER A 39 28.54 3.71 7.84
C SER A 39 28.25 4.60 9.06
N ASN A 40 28.21 5.93 8.89
CA ASN A 40 27.98 6.87 9.99
C ASN A 40 26.52 7.36 9.99
N ALA A 41 25.70 6.77 10.87
CA ALA A 41 24.28 7.10 11.00
C ALA A 41 24.02 8.59 11.26
N ARG A 42 24.87 9.27 12.05
CA ARG A 42 24.73 10.71 12.31
C ARG A 42 25.01 11.54 11.07
N ALA A 43 26.06 11.21 10.32
CA ALA A 43 26.38 11.90 9.06
C ALA A 43 25.25 11.71 8.04
N MET A 44 24.73 10.48 7.92
CA MET A 44 23.62 10.17 7.02
C MET A 44 22.34 10.93 7.38
N MET A 45 21.97 11.02 8.66
CA MET A 45 20.82 11.81 9.08
C MET A 45 20.96 13.30 8.74
N LYS A 46 22.12 13.90 9.01
CA LYS A 46 22.39 15.30 8.63
C LYS A 46 22.27 15.49 7.11
N LEU A 47 22.83 14.56 6.35
CA LEU A 47 22.80 14.58 4.89
C LEU A 47 21.37 14.45 4.35
N MET A 48 20.56 13.55 4.90
CA MET A 48 19.14 13.39 4.56
C MET A 48 18.36 14.69 4.79
N ASN A 49 18.54 15.32 5.96
CA ASN A 49 17.89 16.60 6.25
C ASN A 49 18.31 17.71 5.27
N GLY A 50 19.60 17.79 4.93
CA GLY A 50 20.11 18.72 3.91
C GLY A 50 19.51 18.45 2.53
N ALA A 51 19.40 17.17 2.15
CA ALA A 51 18.78 16.73 0.91
C ALA A 51 17.32 17.15 0.84
N ASP A 52 16.56 16.95 1.91
CA ASP A 52 15.14 17.27 1.98
C ASP A 52 14.89 18.76 1.83
N MET A 53 15.71 19.61 2.46
CA MET A 53 15.64 21.06 2.29
C MET A 53 15.97 21.48 0.85
N ALA A 54 17.00 20.88 0.24
CA ALA A 54 17.35 21.14 -1.15
C ALA A 54 16.22 20.68 -2.10
N LYS A 55 15.63 19.50 -1.88
CA LYS A 55 14.48 18.96 -2.62
C LYS A 55 13.28 19.91 -2.57
N HIS A 56 12.95 20.40 -1.38
CA HIS A 56 11.86 21.35 -1.20
C HIS A 56 12.12 22.65 -1.97
N SER A 57 13.34 23.19 -1.87
CA SER A 57 13.75 24.37 -2.62
C SER A 57 13.69 24.16 -4.13
N LEU A 58 14.13 23.01 -4.65
CA LEU A 58 14.10 22.66 -6.06
C LEU A 58 12.69 22.49 -6.64
N SER A 59 11.70 22.23 -5.79
CA SER A 59 10.29 22.20 -6.21
C SER A 59 9.79 23.59 -6.65
N THR A 60 10.44 24.67 -6.19
CA THR A 60 10.07 26.06 -6.52
C THR A 60 11.15 26.77 -7.35
N LEU A 61 12.42 26.57 -7.00
CA LEU A 61 13.58 27.23 -7.61
C LEU A 61 14.28 26.34 -8.65
N GLY A 62 14.99 26.95 -9.60
CA GLY A 62 15.74 26.24 -10.64
C GLY A 62 17.06 25.60 -10.16
N SER A 63 17.54 26.00 -8.97
CA SER A 63 18.74 25.47 -8.32
C SER A 63 18.62 25.62 -6.80
N ALA A 64 19.31 24.75 -6.07
CA ALA A 64 19.40 24.83 -4.61
C ALA A 64 20.78 24.36 -4.14
N ASN A 65 21.27 24.96 -3.06
CA ASN A 65 22.49 24.51 -2.42
C ASN A 65 22.18 23.57 -1.25
N CYS A 66 22.85 22.42 -1.22
CA CYS A 66 22.83 21.50 -0.08
C CYS A 66 24.11 21.68 0.73
N PHE A 67 24.00 22.41 1.84
CA PHE A 67 25.11 22.63 2.77
C PHE A 67 24.89 21.87 4.07
N VAL A 68 25.92 21.14 4.53
CA VAL A 68 25.91 20.41 5.80
C VAL A 68 27.24 20.62 6.52
N ASP A 69 27.19 21.28 7.67
CA ASP A 69 28.35 21.54 8.53
C ASP A 69 28.82 20.24 9.21
N SER A 70 30.14 20.04 9.21
CA SER A 70 30.85 18.97 9.91
C SER A 70 30.19 17.63 9.64
N LEU A 71 30.10 17.28 8.35
CA LEU A 71 29.44 16.07 7.88
C LEU A 71 30.26 14.83 8.29
N HIS A 72 31.58 14.85 8.04
CA HIS A 72 32.49 13.75 8.35
C HIS A 72 33.90 14.29 8.65
N ASP A 73 34.55 13.78 9.71
CA ASP A 73 35.91 14.18 10.13
C ASP A 73 36.14 15.70 10.21
N GLY A 74 35.13 16.44 10.69
CA GLY A 74 35.20 17.91 10.83
C GLY A 74 35.23 18.67 9.49
N ARG A 75 34.85 18.02 8.39
CA ARG A 75 34.73 18.64 7.06
C ARG A 75 33.28 18.89 6.70
N ASP A 76 33.04 20.07 6.15
CA ASP A 76 31.74 20.49 5.65
C ASP A 76 31.44 19.88 4.27
N PHE A 77 30.16 19.70 3.99
CA PHE A 77 29.66 19.34 2.68
C PHE A 77 28.94 20.52 2.06
N ASP A 78 29.28 20.82 0.81
CA ASP A 78 28.66 21.87 0.01
C ASP A 78 28.42 21.33 -1.40
N CYS A 79 27.18 21.39 -1.87
CA CYS A 79 26.79 20.89 -3.18
C CYS A 79 25.63 21.68 -3.77
N ASN A 80 25.91 22.47 -4.81
CA ASN A 80 24.88 23.14 -5.58
C ASN A 80 24.32 22.21 -6.66
N ILE A 81 22.99 22.07 -6.71
CA ILE A 81 22.27 21.17 -7.62
C ILE A 81 21.22 21.96 -8.39
N SER A 82 21.14 21.76 -9.69
CA SER A 82 20.07 22.30 -10.53
C SER A 82 18.86 21.37 -10.56
N ARG A 83 17.66 21.92 -10.78
CA ARG A 83 16.42 21.15 -10.92
C ARG A 83 16.54 20.11 -12.02
N ALA A 84 17.07 20.47 -13.19
CA ALA A 84 17.27 19.55 -14.30
C ALA A 84 18.16 18.35 -13.90
N ARG A 85 19.19 18.58 -13.07
CA ARG A 85 20.04 17.50 -12.58
C ARG A 85 19.31 16.60 -11.60
N PHE A 86 18.54 17.18 -10.67
CA PHE A 86 17.69 16.44 -9.75
C PHE A 86 16.68 15.56 -10.47
N GLU A 87 15.95 16.12 -11.44
CA GLU A 87 14.94 15.40 -12.19
C GLU A 87 15.54 14.23 -12.99
N LEU A 88 16.76 14.40 -13.50
CA LEU A 88 17.49 13.33 -14.17
C LEU A 88 17.90 12.22 -13.19
N LEU A 89 18.39 12.57 -12.00
CA LEU A 89 18.78 11.60 -10.96
C LEU A 89 17.58 10.79 -10.44
N CYS A 90 16.42 11.41 -10.32
CA CYS A 90 15.19 10.78 -9.83
C CYS A 90 14.28 10.23 -10.94
N SER A 91 14.70 10.30 -12.20
CA SER A 91 13.88 9.89 -13.36
C SER A 91 13.37 8.44 -13.27
N SER A 92 14.22 7.51 -12.80
CA SER A 92 13.84 6.11 -12.60
C SER A 92 12.76 5.96 -11.52
N LEU A 93 12.84 6.74 -10.43
CA LEU A 93 11.84 6.74 -9.36
C LEU A 93 10.51 7.29 -9.88
N PHE A 94 10.52 8.45 -10.56
CA PHE A 94 9.30 9.05 -11.10
C PHE A 94 8.61 8.12 -12.10
N ASN A 95 9.37 7.41 -12.94
CA ASN A 95 8.80 6.42 -13.87
C ASN A 95 8.15 5.24 -13.11
N LYS A 96 8.79 4.72 -12.07
CA LYS A 96 8.22 3.66 -11.22
C LYS A 96 6.92 4.12 -10.55
N SER A 97 6.82 5.39 -10.16
CA SER A 97 5.61 5.93 -9.51
C SER A 97 4.41 6.06 -10.45
N VAL A 98 4.65 6.24 -11.75
CA VAL A 98 3.56 6.36 -12.75
C VAL A 98 3.09 5.00 -13.27
N GLN A 99 3.94 3.96 -13.20
CA GLN A 99 3.61 2.60 -13.67
C GLN A 99 2.31 2.03 -13.05
N PRO A 100 2.09 2.09 -11.72
CA PRO A 100 0.86 1.60 -11.09
C PRO A 100 -0.42 2.21 -11.66
N ILE A 101 -0.37 3.47 -12.09
CA ILE A 101 -1.53 4.16 -12.66
C ILE A 101 -1.96 3.48 -13.96
N ARG A 102 -1.01 3.11 -14.83
CA ARG A 102 -1.28 2.43 -16.09
C ARG A 102 -1.83 1.03 -15.86
N SER A 103 -1.19 0.25 -14.97
CA SER A 103 -1.67 -1.08 -14.62
C SER A 103 -3.08 -1.06 -14.01
N LEU A 104 -3.42 -0.02 -13.26
CA LEU A 104 -4.76 0.15 -12.72
C LEU A 104 -5.80 0.43 -13.81
N LEU A 105 -5.49 1.31 -14.77
CA LEU A 105 -6.36 1.59 -15.92
C LEU A 105 -6.61 0.31 -16.74
N GLU A 106 -5.56 -0.48 -16.99
CA GLU A 106 -5.67 -1.79 -17.66
C GLU A 106 -6.54 -2.78 -16.87
N THR A 107 -6.35 -2.87 -15.56
CA THR A 107 -7.10 -3.82 -14.71
C THR A 107 -8.58 -3.44 -14.59
N THR A 108 -8.88 -2.14 -14.56
CA THR A 108 -10.26 -1.62 -14.47
C THR A 108 -10.96 -1.56 -15.84
N GLY A 109 -10.22 -1.71 -16.94
CA GLY A 109 -10.73 -1.53 -18.29
C GLY A 109 -11.08 -0.07 -18.62
N LEU A 110 -10.61 0.89 -17.82
CA LEU A 110 -10.86 2.31 -18.01
C LEU A 110 -9.77 2.94 -18.88
N SER A 111 -10.17 3.87 -19.73
CA SER A 111 -9.28 4.72 -20.49
C SER A 111 -8.97 6.02 -19.73
N THR A 112 -7.91 6.72 -20.16
CA THR A 112 -7.58 8.04 -19.59
C THR A 112 -8.69 9.08 -19.81
N SER A 113 -9.49 8.92 -20.88
CA SER A 113 -10.66 9.78 -21.17
C SER A 113 -11.86 9.54 -20.25
N ASP A 114 -11.93 8.38 -19.59
CA ASP A 114 -13.00 8.10 -18.61
C ASP A 114 -12.77 8.83 -17.28
N ILE A 115 -11.59 9.43 -17.08
CA ILE A 115 -11.21 10.13 -15.86
C ILE A 115 -11.58 11.61 -15.99
N ASN A 116 -12.49 12.10 -15.14
CA ASN A 116 -12.92 13.50 -15.21
C ASN A 116 -11.94 14.48 -14.56
N LYS A 117 -11.30 14.08 -13.46
CA LYS A 117 -10.39 14.93 -12.67
C LYS A 117 -9.31 14.09 -11.99
N VAL A 118 -8.11 14.66 -11.85
CA VAL A 118 -7.01 14.06 -11.10
C VAL A 118 -6.73 14.91 -9.85
N VAL A 119 -6.78 14.29 -8.67
CA VAL A 119 -6.40 14.93 -7.41
C VAL A 119 -4.99 14.48 -7.03
N LEU A 120 -4.12 15.45 -6.73
CA LEU A 120 -2.78 15.18 -6.22
C LEU A 120 -2.79 15.25 -4.69
N CYS A 121 -2.25 14.22 -4.03
CA CYS A 121 -2.12 14.15 -2.58
C CYS A 121 -0.66 13.92 -2.18
N GLY A 122 -0.23 14.53 -1.07
CA GLY A 122 1.11 14.36 -0.48
C GLY A 122 2.17 15.36 -0.97
N GLY A 123 3.18 15.60 -0.13
CA GLY A 123 4.17 16.67 -0.36
C GLY A 123 5.05 16.46 -1.59
N SER A 124 5.36 15.20 -1.94
CA SER A 124 6.11 14.87 -3.14
C SER A 124 5.35 15.20 -4.43
N ALA A 125 4.02 15.33 -4.38
CA ALA A 125 3.21 15.76 -5.53
C ALA A 125 3.43 17.23 -5.91
N ARG A 126 4.17 18.00 -5.10
CA ARG A 126 4.61 19.38 -5.43
C ARG A 126 5.79 19.41 -6.41
N ILE A 127 6.44 18.27 -6.68
CA ILE A 127 7.57 18.20 -7.61
C ILE A 127 7.06 18.47 -9.05
N PRO A 128 7.54 19.53 -9.73
CA PRO A 128 7.01 19.92 -11.03
C PRO A 128 7.10 18.82 -12.10
N ARG A 129 8.19 18.04 -12.09
CA ARG A 129 8.37 16.91 -13.03
C ARG A 129 7.30 15.84 -12.87
N LEU A 130 6.94 15.49 -11.64
CA LEU A 130 5.92 14.48 -11.38
C LEU A 130 4.55 14.98 -11.83
N GLN A 131 4.22 16.25 -11.55
CA GLN A 131 3.00 16.89 -12.05
C GLN A 131 2.94 16.88 -13.58
N GLN A 132 4.05 17.18 -14.25
CA GLN A 132 4.12 17.16 -15.70
C GLN A 132 3.92 15.74 -16.25
N MET A 133 4.57 14.73 -15.65
CA MET A 133 4.39 13.33 -16.10
C MET A 133 2.95 12.85 -15.93
N ILE A 134 2.25 13.30 -14.89
CA ILE A 134 0.82 12.99 -14.69
C ILE A 134 -0.04 13.78 -15.70
N LYS A 135 0.27 15.06 -15.98
CA LYS A 135 -0.37 15.84 -17.06
C LYS A 135 -0.24 15.15 -18.41
N ASP A 136 0.96 14.67 -18.73
CA ASP A 136 1.25 14.00 -19.99
C ASP A 136 0.47 12.68 -20.11
N LEU A 137 0.21 12.01 -18.98
CA LEU A 137 -0.61 10.79 -18.95
C LEU A 137 -2.11 11.10 -19.12
N PHE A 138 -2.58 12.23 -18.59
CA PHE A 138 -3.98 12.65 -18.60
C PHE A 138 -4.14 14.03 -19.28
N ALA A 139 -3.76 14.11 -20.56
CA ALA A 139 -3.63 15.38 -21.28
C ALA A 139 -4.91 16.24 -21.29
N ASP A 140 -6.08 15.61 -21.34
CA ASP A 140 -7.39 16.28 -21.42
C ASP A 140 -8.08 16.43 -20.05
N VAL A 141 -7.39 16.07 -18.96
CA VAL A 141 -7.98 16.02 -17.62
C VAL A 141 -7.43 17.13 -16.75
N GLU A 142 -8.33 17.84 -16.06
CA GLU A 142 -7.94 18.87 -15.11
C GLU A 142 -7.28 18.23 -13.87
N LEU A 143 -6.06 18.69 -13.55
CA LEU A 143 -5.43 18.43 -12.27
C LEU A 143 -5.92 19.43 -11.24
N LEU A 144 -6.67 18.92 -10.26
CA LEU A 144 -7.23 19.71 -9.17
C LEU A 144 -6.11 20.31 -8.32
N SER A 145 -6.07 21.64 -8.31
CA SER A 145 -5.15 22.45 -7.48
C SER A 145 -5.89 23.29 -6.43
N SER A 146 -7.21 23.13 -6.31
CA SER A 146 -8.06 23.92 -5.43
C SER A 146 -7.81 23.67 -3.93
N ALA A 147 -7.18 22.55 -3.56
CA ALA A 147 -6.82 22.22 -2.19
C ALA A 147 -5.31 21.93 -2.08
N PRO A 148 -4.64 22.35 -0.99
CA PRO A 148 -3.25 21.98 -0.76
C PRO A 148 -3.10 20.46 -0.69
N PRO A 149 -2.17 19.83 -1.45
CA PRO A 149 -2.04 18.37 -1.53
C PRO A 149 -1.72 17.71 -0.18
N ASP A 150 -1.16 18.47 0.77
CA ASP A 150 -0.78 18.01 2.10
C ASP A 150 -1.98 17.95 3.07
N GLU A 151 -3.06 18.67 2.76
CA GLU A 151 -4.23 18.79 3.63
C GLU A 151 -5.38 17.87 3.19
N VAL A 152 -5.39 17.42 1.92
CA VAL A 152 -6.49 16.64 1.33
C VAL A 152 -6.82 15.40 2.19
N ILE A 153 -5.81 14.68 2.67
CA ILE A 153 -5.99 13.47 3.48
C ILE A 153 -6.62 13.82 4.84
N ALA A 154 -6.11 14.86 5.52
CA ALA A 154 -6.62 15.28 6.83
C ALA A 154 -8.06 15.80 6.75
N VAL A 155 -8.39 16.56 5.71
CA VAL A 155 -9.76 17.04 5.46
C VAL A 155 -10.71 15.86 5.20
N GLY A 156 -10.31 14.90 4.37
CA GLY A 156 -11.09 13.69 4.11
C GLY A 156 -11.33 12.86 5.38
N ALA A 157 -10.31 12.68 6.21
CA ALA A 157 -10.43 11.97 7.49
C ALA A 157 -11.36 12.70 8.48
N ALA A 158 -11.30 14.03 8.54
CA ALA A 158 -12.21 14.82 9.38
C ALA A 158 -13.66 14.73 8.92
N MET A 159 -13.90 14.70 7.60
CA MET A 159 -15.22 14.47 7.03
C MET A 159 -15.75 13.08 7.39
N GLU A 160 -14.92 12.04 7.24
CA GLU A 160 -15.28 10.67 7.62
C GLU A 160 -15.63 10.55 9.10
N ALA A 161 -14.82 11.14 9.98
CA ALA A 161 -15.10 11.19 11.42
C ALA A 161 -16.44 11.90 11.72
N GLY A 162 -16.76 12.97 11.00
CA GLY A 162 -18.05 13.65 11.11
C GLY A 162 -19.23 12.77 10.72
N LEU A 163 -19.11 12.04 9.60
CA LEU A 163 -20.13 11.09 9.12
C LEU A 163 -20.36 9.95 10.12
N LEU A 164 -19.29 9.38 10.69
CA LEU A 164 -19.39 8.30 11.69
C LEU A 164 -20.09 8.74 12.99
N VAL A 165 -19.96 10.02 13.36
CA VAL A 165 -20.63 10.61 14.54
C VAL A 165 -22.05 11.11 14.21
N GLY A 166 -22.49 10.99 12.96
CA GLY A 166 -23.81 11.44 12.51
C GLY A 166 -23.95 12.96 12.41
N ARG A 167 -22.83 13.69 12.27
CA ARG A 167 -22.85 15.13 12.05
C ARG A 167 -22.95 15.41 10.55
N GLU A 168 -24.05 16.03 10.13
CA GLU A 168 -24.20 16.46 8.74
C GLU A 168 -23.20 17.58 8.42
N ILE A 169 -22.18 17.24 7.64
CA ILE A 169 -21.28 18.21 7.04
C ILE A 169 -21.85 18.55 5.66
N GLY A 170 -22.68 19.59 5.59
CA GLY A 170 -23.05 20.28 4.36
C GLY A 170 -23.58 19.42 3.20
N SER A 171 -24.88 19.08 3.26
CA SER A 171 -25.77 18.88 2.10
C SER A 171 -25.25 18.11 0.88
N SER A 172 -25.29 16.77 0.96
CA SER A 172 -25.83 15.93 -0.12
C SER A 172 -26.35 14.62 0.47
N PRO A 173 -27.55 14.15 0.10
CA PRO A 173 -28.02 12.84 0.54
C PRO A 173 -27.15 11.77 -0.12
N GLU A 174 -26.70 10.79 0.67
CA GLU A 174 -26.01 9.57 0.20
C GLU A 174 -24.55 9.72 -0.28
N SER A 175 -23.65 10.25 0.56
CA SER A 175 -22.23 9.88 0.44
C SER A 175 -22.03 8.45 0.95
N VAL A 176 -22.33 7.44 0.12
CA VAL A 176 -22.00 6.05 0.45
C VAL A 176 -20.53 5.83 0.16
N ILE A 177 -19.73 5.80 1.22
CA ILE A 177 -18.32 5.40 1.11
C ILE A 177 -18.28 3.89 1.04
N VAL A 178 -17.84 3.39 -0.11
CA VAL A 178 -17.61 1.96 -0.33
C VAL A 178 -16.12 1.73 -0.28
N GLU A 179 -15.65 1.21 0.83
CA GLU A 179 -14.30 0.68 0.95
C GLU A 179 -14.23 -0.67 0.23
N ALA A 180 -13.05 -1.04 -0.26
CA ALA A 180 -12.86 -2.30 -0.96
C ALA A 180 -11.70 -3.08 -0.34
N CYS A 181 -11.82 -4.41 -0.38
CA CYS A 181 -10.74 -5.32 -0.03
C CYS A 181 -9.49 -5.03 -0.88
N VAL A 182 -8.36 -4.83 -0.24
CA VAL A 182 -7.10 -4.45 -0.91
C VAL A 182 -6.41 -5.65 -1.57
N SER A 183 -6.55 -6.86 -1.01
CA SER A 183 -5.79 -8.05 -1.42
C SER A 183 -6.62 -9.32 -1.28
N ASP A 184 -6.41 -10.29 -2.18
CA ASP A 184 -7.09 -11.58 -2.10
C ASP A 184 -6.79 -12.28 -0.76
N ILE A 185 -7.85 -12.69 -0.05
CA ILE A 185 -7.77 -13.60 1.10
C ILE A 185 -7.85 -15.03 0.56
N LEU A 186 -6.85 -15.82 0.91
CA LEU A 186 -6.62 -17.16 0.39
C LEU A 186 -6.75 -18.21 1.50
N LEU A 187 -7.18 -19.41 1.12
CA LEU A 187 -7.08 -20.62 1.93
C LEU A 187 -5.99 -21.51 1.35
N LYS A 188 -5.13 -22.05 2.21
CA LYS A 188 -4.15 -23.05 1.83
C LYS A 188 -4.78 -24.44 1.85
N GLU A 189 -4.74 -25.10 0.70
CA GLU A 189 -5.19 -26.47 0.48
C GLU A 189 -3.99 -27.33 0.03
N VAL A 190 -4.13 -28.64 0.18
CA VAL A 190 -3.15 -29.62 -0.31
C VAL A 190 -3.88 -30.49 -1.33
N ASP A 191 -3.38 -30.53 -2.56
CA ASP A 191 -3.98 -31.33 -3.61
C ASP A 191 -3.66 -32.83 -3.45
N GLU A 192 -4.23 -33.65 -4.35
CA GLU A 192 -4.01 -35.10 -4.35
C GLU A 192 -2.54 -35.50 -4.59
N THR A 193 -1.75 -34.61 -5.18
CA THR A 193 -0.31 -34.82 -5.44
C THR A 193 0.57 -34.39 -4.26
N GLY A 194 -0.02 -33.80 -3.22
CA GLY A 194 0.69 -33.26 -2.06
C GLY A 194 1.24 -31.85 -2.28
N ALA A 195 0.89 -31.18 -3.37
CA ALA A 195 1.30 -29.81 -3.65
C ALA A 195 0.39 -28.81 -2.92
N GLU A 196 0.98 -27.69 -2.50
CA GLU A 196 0.25 -26.60 -1.85
C GLU A 196 -0.48 -25.75 -2.90
N VAL A 197 -1.81 -25.70 -2.80
CA VAL A 197 -2.68 -24.92 -3.68
C VAL A 197 -3.39 -23.86 -2.85
N PHE A 198 -3.62 -22.68 -3.42
CA PHE A 198 -4.33 -21.59 -2.75
C PHE A 198 -5.67 -21.31 -3.43
N SER A 199 -6.77 -21.44 -2.69
CA SER A 199 -8.12 -21.09 -3.14
C SER A 199 -8.50 -19.69 -2.63
N VAL A 200 -9.21 -18.90 -3.45
CA VAL A 200 -9.58 -17.52 -3.10
C VAL A 200 -10.88 -17.50 -2.31
N LEU A 201 -10.83 -17.09 -1.04
CA LEU A 201 -12.01 -16.93 -0.19
C LEU A 201 -12.67 -15.56 -0.34
N LEU A 202 -11.88 -14.51 -0.49
CA LEU A 202 -12.38 -13.16 -0.69
C LEU A 202 -11.49 -12.43 -1.69
N PRO A 203 -11.98 -12.08 -2.89
CA PRO A 203 -11.16 -11.41 -3.88
C PRO A 203 -10.94 -9.94 -3.52
N SER A 204 -9.78 -9.42 -3.92
CA SER A 204 -9.48 -7.99 -3.94
C SER A 204 -10.52 -7.24 -4.76
N GLY A 205 -10.78 -5.98 -4.39
CA GLY A 205 -11.85 -5.16 -4.96
C GLY A 205 -13.25 -5.46 -4.39
N THR A 206 -13.44 -6.48 -3.54
CA THR A 206 -14.76 -6.75 -2.93
C THR A 206 -15.19 -5.56 -2.05
N PRO A 207 -16.38 -4.96 -2.27
CA PRO A 207 -16.88 -3.84 -1.48
C PRO A 207 -17.19 -4.28 -0.04
N LEU A 208 -16.85 -3.43 0.93
CA LEU A 208 -16.96 -3.67 2.36
C LEU A 208 -18.15 -2.92 3.00
N PRO A 209 -18.82 -3.50 4.01
CA PRO A 209 -18.54 -4.81 4.62
C PRO A 209 -19.01 -5.96 3.73
N ALA A 210 -18.29 -7.08 3.77
CA ALA A 210 -18.59 -8.26 2.96
C ALA A 210 -18.70 -9.52 3.83
N ARG A 211 -19.63 -10.40 3.48
CA ARG A 211 -19.75 -11.74 4.05
C ARG A 211 -19.81 -12.76 2.92
N ARG A 212 -18.92 -13.75 2.95
CA ARG A 212 -18.87 -14.88 2.01
C ARG A 212 -19.03 -16.18 2.78
N HIS A 213 -19.72 -17.12 2.14
CA HIS A 213 -19.98 -18.46 2.64
C HIS A 213 -19.30 -19.44 1.68
N HIS A 214 -18.52 -20.35 2.25
CA HIS A 214 -17.75 -21.36 1.52
C HIS A 214 -17.96 -22.71 2.18
N ILE A 215 -18.13 -23.74 1.36
CA ILE A 215 -18.16 -25.13 1.83
C ILE A 215 -16.80 -25.73 1.48
N LEU A 216 -16.03 -26.07 2.52
CA LEU A 216 -14.70 -26.65 2.40
C LEU A 216 -14.78 -28.13 2.76
N SER A 217 -13.97 -28.96 2.09
CA SER A 217 -13.93 -30.40 2.38
C SER A 217 -12.58 -30.78 2.97
N GLY A 218 -12.60 -31.52 4.08
CA GLY A 218 -11.40 -32.05 4.74
C GLY A 218 -11.44 -33.58 4.86
N PRO A 219 -10.29 -34.25 5.01
CA PRO A 219 -10.22 -35.71 5.12
C PRO A 219 -10.91 -36.23 6.39
N GLY A 220 -11.90 -37.12 6.23
CA GLY A 220 -12.73 -37.70 7.31
C GLY A 220 -12.01 -38.54 8.35
N ARG A 221 -10.85 -39.11 7.97
CA ARG A 221 -10.04 -39.97 8.84
C ARG A 221 -9.30 -39.22 9.95
N LEU A 222 -9.32 -37.89 9.95
CA LEU A 222 -8.58 -37.07 10.90
C LEU A 222 -9.52 -36.55 12.01
N ALA A 223 -9.14 -36.78 13.26
CA ALA A 223 -9.84 -36.21 14.42
C ALA A 223 -9.59 -34.69 14.61
N SER A 224 -8.78 -34.07 13.76
CA SER A 224 -8.53 -32.63 13.76
C SER A 224 -8.23 -32.12 12.36
N LEU A 225 -8.79 -30.98 12.00
CA LEU A 225 -8.55 -30.29 10.74
C LEU A 225 -7.95 -28.91 10.97
N CYS A 226 -6.99 -28.56 10.14
CA CYS A 226 -6.24 -27.32 10.23
C CYS A 226 -6.42 -26.51 8.96
N LEU A 227 -6.99 -25.32 9.08
CA LEU A 227 -7.20 -24.38 7.98
C LEU A 227 -6.22 -23.21 8.17
N GLU A 228 -5.41 -22.94 7.16
CA GLU A 228 -4.47 -21.82 7.16
C GLU A 228 -4.91 -20.75 6.17
N LEU A 229 -5.09 -19.54 6.67
CA LEU A 229 -5.52 -18.38 5.91
C LEU A 229 -4.31 -17.53 5.53
N TYR A 230 -4.29 -17.06 4.30
CA TYR A 230 -3.19 -16.30 3.72
C TYR A 230 -3.69 -15.02 3.05
N GLN A 231 -2.82 -14.03 2.95
CA GLN A 231 -3.01 -12.82 2.17
C GLN A 231 -2.11 -12.88 0.95
N LYS A 232 -2.67 -12.62 -0.24
CA LYS A 232 -1.87 -12.56 -1.46
C LYS A 232 -0.94 -11.34 -1.43
N THR A 233 0.36 -11.58 -1.58
CA THR A 233 1.37 -10.54 -1.81
C THR A 233 2.04 -10.75 -3.18
N THR A 234 2.89 -9.81 -3.60
CA THR A 234 3.59 -9.86 -4.90
C THR A 234 4.65 -10.96 -4.99
N GLU A 235 5.22 -11.38 -3.85
CA GLU A 235 6.28 -12.40 -3.82
C GLU A 235 5.73 -13.75 -3.38
N GLN A 236 5.27 -13.84 -2.13
CA GLN A 236 4.74 -15.07 -1.53
C GLN A 236 3.55 -14.75 -0.62
N PRO A 237 2.50 -15.60 -0.60
CA PRO A 237 1.38 -15.41 0.29
C PRO A 237 1.84 -15.30 1.75
N GLU A 238 1.37 -14.28 2.47
CA GLU A 238 1.68 -14.07 3.88
C GLU A 238 0.61 -14.75 4.74
N ARG A 239 1.01 -15.52 5.76
CA ARG A 239 0.05 -16.24 6.61
C ARG A 239 -0.63 -15.27 7.57
N LEU A 240 -1.96 -15.16 7.49
CA LEU A 240 -2.78 -14.33 8.37
C LEU A 240 -3.17 -15.06 9.65
N ALA A 241 -3.68 -16.28 9.51
CA ALA A 241 -4.27 -17.00 10.62
C ALA A 241 -4.26 -18.52 10.41
N LYS A 242 -4.48 -19.24 11.51
CA LYS A 242 -4.61 -20.69 11.56
C LYS A 242 -5.80 -21.05 12.44
N ILE A 243 -6.75 -21.78 11.88
CA ILE A 243 -7.94 -22.29 12.57
C ILE A 243 -7.77 -23.80 12.70
N VAL A 244 -7.96 -24.33 13.89
CA VAL A 244 -7.83 -25.78 14.13
C VAL A 244 -9.13 -26.29 14.74
N LEU A 245 -9.91 -27.01 13.94
CA LEU A 245 -11.06 -27.77 14.41
C LEU A 245 -10.55 -29.05 15.07
N ARG A 246 -10.91 -29.27 16.33
CA ARG A 246 -10.46 -30.43 17.14
C ARG A 246 -11.62 -31.36 17.47
N ASP A 247 -11.26 -32.57 17.87
CA ASP A 247 -12.18 -33.60 18.36
C ASP A 247 -13.24 -34.00 17.33
N LEU A 248 -12.92 -33.97 16.04
CA LEU A 248 -13.84 -34.38 14.98
C LEU A 248 -14.06 -35.90 14.98
N GLU A 249 -15.27 -36.34 14.65
CA GLU A 249 -15.61 -37.76 14.55
C GLU A 249 -14.99 -38.38 13.32
N THR A 250 -14.13 -39.39 13.49
CA THR A 250 -13.49 -40.05 12.34
C THR A 250 -14.53 -40.83 11.54
N LYS A 251 -14.63 -40.54 10.24
CA LYS A 251 -15.55 -41.18 9.30
C LYS A 251 -14.84 -41.50 7.97
N GLU A 252 -15.42 -42.41 7.18
CA GLU A 252 -14.86 -42.74 5.85
C GLU A 252 -15.05 -41.59 4.84
N ASP A 253 -16.17 -40.88 4.94
CA ASP A 253 -16.49 -39.72 4.09
C ASP A 253 -15.76 -38.44 4.53
N ASN A 254 -15.66 -37.44 3.65
CA ASN A 254 -15.02 -36.17 4.00
C ASN A 254 -15.81 -35.36 5.04
N HIS A 255 -15.10 -34.59 5.87
CA HIS A 255 -15.70 -33.55 6.71
C HIS A 255 -16.09 -32.36 5.85
N ASP A 256 -17.36 -31.97 5.92
CA ASP A 256 -17.85 -30.76 5.27
C ASP A 256 -17.83 -29.62 6.30
N ILE A 257 -17.00 -28.62 6.02
CA ILE A 257 -16.78 -27.46 6.86
C ILE A 257 -17.46 -26.25 6.20
N ASP A 258 -18.45 -25.72 6.88
CA ASP A 258 -19.07 -24.45 6.55
C ASP A 258 -18.19 -23.31 7.07
N ALA A 259 -17.49 -22.63 6.16
CA ALA A 259 -16.63 -21.50 6.45
C ALA A 259 -17.30 -20.18 6.04
N VAL A 260 -17.57 -19.33 7.03
CA VAL A 260 -18.08 -17.98 6.85
C VAL A 260 -16.95 -16.98 7.07
N VAL A 261 -16.62 -16.25 6.02
CA VAL A 261 -15.60 -15.21 6.01
C VAL A 261 -16.30 -13.85 5.97
N THR A 262 -16.12 -13.05 7.02
CA THR A 262 -16.71 -11.73 7.14
C THR A 262 -15.59 -10.70 7.25
N MET A 263 -15.58 -9.72 6.34
CA MET A 263 -14.69 -8.57 6.45
C MET A 263 -15.52 -7.33 6.74
N LYS A 264 -15.18 -6.65 7.83
CA LYS A 264 -15.86 -5.41 8.25
C LYS A 264 -15.30 -4.21 7.46
N ARG A 265 -15.94 -3.05 7.65
CA ARG A 265 -15.49 -1.78 7.02
C ARG A 265 -14.06 -1.42 7.45
N ASP A 266 -13.78 -1.51 8.75
CA ASP A 266 -12.45 -1.28 9.33
C ASP A 266 -11.34 -2.24 8.85
N GLY A 267 -11.63 -3.15 7.91
CA GLY A 267 -10.70 -4.14 7.39
C GLY A 267 -10.48 -5.35 8.30
N SER A 268 -11.13 -5.42 9.47
CA SER A 268 -11.02 -6.58 10.34
C SER A 268 -11.67 -7.81 9.72
N LEU A 269 -10.97 -8.94 9.78
CA LEU A 269 -11.38 -10.22 9.20
C LEU A 269 -11.87 -11.15 10.32
N HIS A 270 -13.12 -11.59 10.23
CA HIS A 270 -13.69 -12.60 11.09
C HIS A 270 -13.99 -13.84 10.28
N VAL A 271 -13.37 -14.96 10.64
CA VAL A 271 -13.61 -16.26 10.00
C VAL A 271 -14.17 -17.22 11.02
N SER A 272 -15.32 -17.82 10.73
CA SER A 272 -15.93 -18.88 11.53
C SER A 272 -16.10 -20.13 10.68
N CYS A 273 -15.70 -21.26 11.22
CA CYS A 273 -15.79 -22.57 10.59
C CYS A 273 -16.67 -23.48 11.45
N VAL A 274 -17.61 -24.19 10.82
CA VAL A 274 -18.51 -25.14 11.48
C VAL A 274 -18.49 -26.46 10.71
N GLU A 275 -18.15 -27.57 11.36
CA GLU A 275 -18.28 -28.89 10.74
C GLU A 275 -19.74 -29.36 10.85
N GLN A 276 -20.34 -29.72 9.70
CA GLN A 276 -21.80 -29.88 9.61
C GLN A 276 -22.37 -31.05 10.42
N ASN A 277 -21.62 -32.14 10.61
CA ASN A 277 -22.13 -33.36 11.24
C ASN A 277 -22.04 -33.30 12.77
N SER A 278 -20.89 -32.87 13.28
CA SER A 278 -20.59 -32.75 14.71
C SER A 278 -21.08 -31.43 15.30
N GLY A 279 -21.35 -30.42 14.46
CA GLY A 279 -21.72 -29.07 14.90
C GLY A 279 -20.59 -28.32 15.60
N LYS A 280 -19.34 -28.83 15.53
CA LYS A 280 -18.19 -28.19 16.18
C LYS A 280 -17.82 -26.91 15.44
N THR A 281 -17.68 -25.84 16.20
CA THR A 281 -17.43 -24.51 15.69
C THR A 281 -16.11 -23.96 16.20
N GLU A 282 -15.32 -23.34 15.34
CA GLU A 282 -14.17 -22.53 15.72
C GLU A 282 -14.20 -21.21 14.96
N ALA A 283 -13.75 -20.14 15.60
CA ALA A 283 -13.73 -18.83 14.99
C ALA A 283 -12.49 -18.04 15.39
N ILE A 284 -12.02 -17.20 14.48
CA ILE A 284 -10.90 -16.29 14.70
C ILE A 284 -11.25 -14.91 14.18
N SER A 285 -10.85 -13.88 14.94
CA SER A 285 -10.93 -12.48 14.53
C SER A 285 -9.52 -11.92 14.42
N ILE A 286 -9.23 -11.33 13.26
CA ILE A 286 -7.97 -10.68 12.94
C ILE A 286 -8.28 -9.19 12.82
N SER A 287 -7.73 -8.37 13.71
CA SER A 287 -7.78 -6.91 13.59
C SER A 287 -6.97 -6.48 12.37
N ALA A 288 -7.46 -5.49 11.62
CA ALA A 288 -6.64 -4.84 10.61
C ALA A 288 -5.35 -4.30 11.26
N ALA A 289 -4.20 -4.61 10.66
CA ALA A 289 -2.95 -4.00 11.08
C ALA A 289 -2.97 -2.52 10.68
N SER A 290 -2.92 -1.63 11.66
CA SER A 290 -2.73 -0.18 11.47
C SER A 290 -1.33 0.14 10.97
#